data_AF-A0A3L6ZZL1-F1
#
_entry.id   AF-A0A3L6ZZL1-F1
#
_cell.length_a   1.000
_cell.length_b   1.000
_cell.length_c   1.000
_cell.angle_alpha   90.00
_cell.angle_beta   90.00
_cell.angle_gamma   90.00
#
_symmetry.space_group_name_H-M   'P 1'
#
loop_
_entity.id
_entity.type
_entity.pdbx_description
1 polymer ?
#
loop_
_entity_poly.entity_id
_entity_poly.type
_entity_poly.pdbx_seq_one_letter_code
_entity_poly.pdbx_strand_id
1 'polypeptide(L)'
;MNVVVGITGGIAAYKAVGVIRSFVLAGHSVQVVATAGALKFVGRPTLEAISRNPVHTELYEGVAEVRHVAIGQAADLIVIAPATANTIAKIAGGLADDLLGNTVLASTAPVVIAPAMHTEMWQNPATQANIATLVSRGVTVVGPASGQLTGADSGPGRMEEPDAIAHAALAAHAAASTPGDLSGTRIVITAGGTREPLDPVRFIGNRSSGKQGVALATAALRRGATVTLIASHLDVPVPAGLTVVDAPSAAELHDAVTDAAEEADVVIMAAAVSDYRPAEVQDAKIKKEDVGDELTLRLVKNPDILAGLAAAARDGQVIVGFAAETARSDDDLLSIGRAKLERKGCDFLVVNRVGWTEGFALDTNSVLVLERGGNVTAEASGTKFAVADRILDAVTAPARAS
;
A
#
# COMPACT_ATOMS: atom_id res chain seq x y z
N MET A 1 -19.82 10.41 -11.51
CA MET A 1 -18.80 11.18 -10.78
C MET A 1 -18.44 12.44 -11.55
N ASN A 2 -18.12 13.49 -10.81
CA ASN A 2 -17.46 14.69 -11.29
C ASN A 2 -15.94 14.51 -11.10
N VAL A 3 -15.23 14.31 -12.20
CA VAL A 3 -13.77 14.15 -12.21
C VAL A 3 -13.13 15.46 -12.63
N VAL A 4 -12.26 16.01 -11.79
CA VAL A 4 -11.43 17.15 -12.17
C VAL A 4 -10.13 16.64 -12.79
N VAL A 5 -9.82 17.08 -14.02
CA VAL A 5 -8.53 16.78 -14.66
C VAL A 5 -7.68 18.05 -14.69
N GLY A 6 -6.68 18.09 -13.81
CA GLY A 6 -5.65 19.12 -13.74
C GLY A 6 -4.55 18.87 -14.78
N ILE A 7 -4.20 19.88 -15.59
CA ILE A 7 -3.14 19.77 -16.60
C ILE A 7 -2.05 20.79 -16.33
N THR A 8 -0.81 20.33 -16.21
CA THR A 8 0.36 21.18 -15.91
C THR A 8 1.30 21.31 -17.12
N GLY A 9 2.16 22.33 -17.11
CA GLY A 9 2.99 22.71 -18.26
C GLY A 9 4.20 21.81 -18.50
N GLY A 10 3.98 20.65 -19.11
CA GLY A 10 5.05 19.76 -19.58
C GLY A 10 4.72 19.13 -20.93
N ILE A 11 5.74 18.60 -21.62
CA ILE A 11 5.58 18.01 -22.97
C ILE A 11 4.50 16.93 -23.02
N ALA A 12 4.30 16.19 -21.93
CA ALA A 12 3.28 15.14 -21.84
C ALA A 12 1.83 15.67 -21.73
N ALA A 13 1.58 16.98 -21.75
CA ALA A 13 0.23 17.56 -21.70
C ALA A 13 -0.68 17.06 -22.84
N TYR A 14 -0.14 16.69 -24.00
CA TYR A 14 -0.95 16.07 -25.07
C TYR A 14 -1.56 14.73 -24.64
N LYS A 15 -0.89 13.96 -23.76
CA LYS A 15 -1.41 12.68 -23.25
C LYS A 15 -2.62 12.87 -22.34
N ALA A 16 -2.77 14.05 -21.72
CA ALA A 16 -3.93 14.38 -20.90
C ALA A 16 -5.26 14.29 -21.68
N VAL A 17 -5.23 14.52 -23.00
CA VAL A 17 -6.40 14.34 -23.88
C VAL A 17 -6.90 12.90 -23.84
N GLY A 18 -5.98 11.93 -23.80
CA GLY A 18 -6.32 10.51 -23.63
C GLY A 18 -6.98 10.25 -22.28
N VAL A 19 -6.42 10.81 -21.19
CA VAL A 19 -6.95 10.63 -19.83
C VAL A 19 -8.39 11.16 -19.74
N ILE A 20 -8.62 12.38 -20.26
CA ILE A 20 -9.96 12.98 -20.30
C ILE A 20 -10.93 12.10 -21.09
N ARG A 21 -10.50 11.65 -22.29
CA ARG A 21 -11.32 10.80 -23.15
C ARG A 21 -11.71 9.50 -22.45
N SER A 22 -10.79 8.85 -21.73
CA SER A 22 -11.06 7.61 -21.00
C SER A 22 -12.14 7.82 -19.92
N PHE A 23 -12.11 8.92 -19.15
CA PHE A 23 -13.16 9.22 -18.17
C PHE A 23 -14.51 9.58 -18.81
N VAL A 24 -14.51 10.37 -19.90
CA VAL A 24 -15.75 10.71 -20.63
C VAL A 24 -16.39 9.46 -21.23
N LEU A 25 -15.60 8.55 -21.80
CA LEU A 25 -16.11 7.28 -22.34
C LEU A 25 -16.63 6.35 -21.25
N ALA A 26 -16.08 6.43 -20.03
CA ALA A 26 -16.60 5.74 -18.85
C ALA A 26 -17.87 6.39 -18.25
N GLY A 27 -18.40 7.46 -18.87
CA GLY A 27 -19.64 8.11 -18.47
C GLY A 27 -19.50 9.10 -17.32
N HIS A 28 -18.29 9.58 -17.03
CA HIS A 28 -18.05 10.60 -16.00
C HIS A 28 -18.17 12.02 -16.56
N SER A 29 -18.59 12.96 -15.70
CA SER A 29 -18.50 14.39 -16.01
C SER A 29 -17.07 14.85 -15.75
N VAL A 30 -16.42 15.45 -16.74
CA VAL A 30 -15.00 15.84 -16.63
C VAL A 30 -14.84 17.35 -16.67
N GLN A 31 -14.40 17.94 -15.57
CA GLN A 31 -14.05 19.35 -15.49
C GLN A 31 -12.54 19.52 -15.64
N VAL A 32 -12.09 20.23 -16.68
CA VAL A 32 -10.66 20.46 -16.91
C VAL A 32 -10.22 21.75 -16.24
N VAL A 33 -9.09 21.69 -15.52
CA VAL A 33 -8.39 22.84 -14.96
C VAL A 33 -6.97 22.85 -15.51
N ALA A 34 -6.68 23.73 -16.46
CA ALA A 34 -5.38 23.80 -17.11
C ALA A 34 -4.57 24.99 -16.57
N THR A 35 -3.32 24.75 -16.20
CA THR A 35 -2.38 25.85 -15.89
C THR A 35 -2.07 26.65 -17.16
N ALA A 36 -1.65 27.91 -17.01
CA ALA A 36 -1.19 28.72 -18.13
C ALA A 36 -0.03 28.06 -18.91
N GLY A 37 0.82 27.28 -18.23
CA GLY A 37 1.87 26.49 -18.87
C GLY A 37 1.34 25.35 -19.74
N ALA A 38 0.28 24.67 -19.32
CA ALA A 38 -0.32 23.57 -20.08
C ALA A 38 -0.91 24.05 -21.41
N LEU A 39 -1.51 25.24 -21.43
CA LEU A 39 -2.08 25.82 -22.66
C LEU A 39 -1.05 26.14 -23.75
N LYS A 40 0.25 26.15 -23.41
CA LYS A 40 1.33 26.27 -24.41
C LYS A 40 1.62 24.96 -25.15
N PHE A 41 1.14 23.83 -24.62
CA PHE A 41 1.35 22.50 -25.20
C PHE A 41 0.07 21.91 -25.79
N VAL A 42 -1.09 22.14 -25.18
CA VAL A 42 -2.38 21.65 -25.66
C VAL A 42 -3.42 22.78 -25.63
N GLY A 43 -4.09 23.00 -26.75
CA GLY A 43 -5.01 24.12 -26.91
C GLY A 43 -6.33 23.94 -26.16
N ARG A 44 -6.87 25.05 -25.65
CA ARG A 44 -8.19 25.12 -25.02
C ARG A 44 -9.31 24.46 -25.85
N PRO A 45 -9.44 24.68 -27.18
CA PRO A 45 -10.51 24.07 -27.97
C PRO A 45 -10.50 22.54 -27.93
N THR A 46 -9.32 21.91 -27.93
CA THR A 46 -9.19 20.45 -27.82
C THR A 46 -9.70 19.97 -26.47
N LEU A 47 -9.33 20.67 -25.39
CA LEU A 47 -9.72 20.32 -24.03
C LEU A 47 -11.23 20.49 -23.81
N GLU A 48 -11.83 21.56 -24.34
CA GLU A 48 -13.29 21.78 -24.27
C GLU A 48 -14.04 20.72 -25.08
N ALA A 49 -13.60 20.44 -26.31
CA ALA A 49 -14.24 19.45 -27.16
C ALA A 49 -14.19 18.03 -26.56
N ILE A 50 -13.06 17.63 -25.98
CA ILE A 50 -12.89 16.27 -25.46
C ILE A 50 -13.55 16.09 -24.09
N SER A 51 -13.56 17.12 -23.23
CA SER A 51 -14.21 17.07 -21.91
C SER A 51 -15.71 17.32 -21.96
N ARG A 52 -16.20 17.96 -23.03
CA ARG A 52 -17.58 18.45 -23.18
C ARG A 52 -17.98 19.51 -22.14
N ASN A 53 -17.00 20.17 -21.52
CA ASN A 53 -17.19 21.22 -20.53
C ASN A 53 -16.28 22.43 -20.83
N PRO A 54 -16.61 23.63 -20.35
CA PRO A 54 -15.71 24.78 -20.39
C PRO A 54 -14.40 24.48 -19.66
N VAL A 55 -13.29 24.99 -20.17
CA VAL A 55 -11.96 24.86 -19.53
C VAL A 55 -11.64 26.14 -18.79
N HIS A 56 -11.39 26.04 -17.49
CA HIS A 56 -11.02 27.19 -16.66
C HIS A 56 -9.52 27.20 -16.42
N THR A 57 -8.93 28.40 -16.42
CA THR A 57 -7.48 28.58 -16.24
C THR A 57 -7.11 29.65 -15.24
N GLU A 58 -8.01 30.59 -14.95
CA GLU A 58 -7.72 31.76 -14.12
C GLU A 58 -8.42 31.67 -12.76
N LEU A 59 -7.72 32.08 -11.71
CA LEU A 59 -8.22 32.06 -10.34
C LEU A 59 -9.43 32.99 -10.14
N TYR A 60 -9.43 34.13 -10.84
CA TYR A 60 -10.43 35.19 -10.72
C TYR A 60 -11.56 35.07 -11.74
N GLU A 61 -11.67 33.94 -12.45
CA GLU A 61 -12.79 33.66 -13.34
C GLU A 61 -13.99 33.13 -12.54
N GLY A 62 -15.16 33.73 -12.72
CA GLY A 62 -16.38 33.28 -12.04
C GLY A 62 -16.36 33.49 -10.51
N VAL A 63 -15.97 34.68 -10.08
CA VAL A 63 -15.90 35.06 -8.64
C VAL A 63 -17.28 35.01 -7.98
N ALA A 64 -18.33 35.40 -8.70
CA ALA A 64 -19.70 35.37 -8.18
C ALA A 64 -20.17 33.94 -7.86
N GLU A 65 -19.70 32.95 -8.63
CA GLU A 65 -19.95 31.53 -8.41
C GLU A 65 -18.96 30.90 -7.40
N VAL A 66 -18.04 31.69 -6.84
CA VAL A 66 -16.97 31.22 -5.93
C VAL A 66 -16.21 30.03 -6.55
N ARG A 67 -15.98 30.11 -7.87
CA ARG A 67 -15.57 28.96 -8.70
C ARG A 67 -14.27 28.30 -8.23
N HIS A 68 -13.31 29.09 -7.76
CA HIS A 68 -12.02 28.61 -7.25
C HIS A 68 -12.13 27.63 -6.07
N VAL A 69 -13.24 27.65 -5.32
CA VAL A 69 -13.56 26.66 -4.28
C VAL A 69 -14.55 25.63 -4.81
N ALA A 70 -15.58 26.08 -5.55
CA ALA A 70 -16.68 25.22 -5.99
C ALA A 70 -16.22 24.03 -6.84
N ILE A 71 -15.21 24.21 -7.71
CA ILE A 71 -14.67 23.10 -8.52
C ILE A 71 -14.10 21.99 -7.62
N GLY A 72 -13.33 22.36 -6.58
CA GLY A 72 -12.72 21.41 -5.66
C GLY A 72 -13.75 20.70 -4.78
N GLN A 73 -14.75 21.44 -4.28
CA GLN A 73 -15.82 20.90 -3.45
C GLN A 73 -16.75 19.95 -4.21
N ALA A 74 -16.98 20.21 -5.50
CA ALA A 74 -17.84 19.37 -6.34
C ALA A 74 -17.12 18.14 -6.93
N ALA A 75 -15.80 18.02 -6.73
CA ALA A 75 -15.02 16.92 -7.25
C ALA A 75 -15.25 15.64 -6.44
N ASP A 76 -15.50 14.52 -7.13
CA ASP A 76 -15.47 13.18 -6.54
C ASP A 76 -14.06 12.56 -6.65
N LEU A 77 -13.23 13.09 -7.56
CA LEU A 77 -11.87 12.64 -7.86
C LEU A 77 -11.10 13.77 -8.55
N ILE A 78 -9.85 14.00 -8.15
CA ILE A 78 -8.93 14.92 -8.84
C ILE A 78 -7.77 14.15 -9.44
N VAL A 79 -7.51 14.33 -10.73
CA VAL A 79 -6.38 13.71 -11.45
C VAL A 79 -5.49 14.80 -12.06
N ILE A 80 -4.21 14.82 -11.72
CA ILE A 80 -3.25 15.79 -12.27
C ILE A 80 -2.30 15.08 -13.24
N ALA A 81 -2.47 15.36 -14.53
CA ALA A 81 -1.85 14.61 -15.62
C ALA A 81 -1.53 15.53 -16.81
N PRO A 82 -0.23 15.78 -17.13
CA PRO A 82 0.92 15.47 -16.29
C PRO A 82 0.96 16.34 -15.03
N ALA A 83 1.60 15.83 -13.97
CA ALA A 83 2.05 16.58 -12.81
C ALA A 83 3.55 16.91 -12.96
N THR A 84 3.87 18.17 -13.25
CA THR A 84 5.26 18.66 -13.31
C THR A 84 5.87 18.76 -11.90
N ALA A 85 7.21 18.76 -11.82
CA ALA A 85 7.92 18.96 -10.55
C ALA A 85 7.49 20.25 -9.82
N ASN A 86 7.22 21.33 -10.56
CA ASN A 86 6.73 22.59 -10.01
C ASN A 86 5.36 22.43 -9.32
N THR A 87 4.39 21.81 -9.99
CA THR A 87 3.07 21.59 -9.40
C THR A 87 3.13 20.61 -8.22
N ILE A 88 3.96 19.57 -8.30
CA ILE A 88 4.20 18.64 -7.20
C ILE A 88 4.75 19.39 -5.97
N ALA A 89 5.74 20.25 -6.15
CA ALA A 89 6.30 21.07 -5.08
C ALA A 89 5.27 22.01 -4.46
N LYS A 90 4.44 22.67 -5.30
CA LYS A 90 3.36 23.54 -4.83
C LYS A 90 2.34 22.79 -3.97
N ILE A 91 1.86 21.64 -4.44
CA ILE A 91 0.87 20.84 -3.68
C ILE A 91 1.48 20.31 -2.38
N ALA A 92 2.73 19.83 -2.41
CA ALA A 92 3.43 19.37 -1.21
C ALA A 92 3.60 20.51 -0.19
N GLY A 93 3.90 21.71 -0.65
CA GLY A 93 4.01 22.92 0.17
C GLY A 93 2.70 23.59 0.56
N GLY A 94 1.55 23.14 0.03
CA GLY A 94 0.26 23.80 0.25
C GLY A 94 0.13 25.17 -0.40
N LEU A 95 0.82 25.40 -1.52
CA LEU A 95 0.73 26.64 -2.31
C LEU A 95 -0.44 26.58 -3.28
N ALA A 96 -1.28 27.61 -3.27
CA ALA A 96 -2.45 27.76 -4.15
C ALA A 96 -2.49 29.15 -4.81
N ASP A 97 -1.43 29.46 -5.56
CA ASP A 97 -1.28 30.69 -6.33
C ASP A 97 -1.95 30.64 -7.72
N ASP A 98 -2.51 29.49 -8.10
CA ASP A 98 -3.31 29.30 -9.32
C ASP A 98 -4.62 28.55 -9.04
N LEU A 99 -5.48 28.46 -10.07
CA LEU A 99 -6.78 27.79 -9.96
C LEU A 99 -6.64 26.30 -9.62
N LEU A 100 -5.61 25.62 -10.15
CA LEU A 100 -5.39 24.19 -9.90
C LEU A 100 -5.01 23.94 -8.44
N GLY A 101 -4.07 24.73 -7.89
CA GLY A 101 -3.68 24.66 -6.49
C GLY A 101 -4.86 24.92 -5.54
N ASN A 102 -5.69 25.93 -5.84
CA ASN A 102 -6.91 26.19 -5.05
C ASN A 102 -7.90 25.05 -5.13
N THR A 103 -8.11 24.48 -6.32
CA THR A 103 -9.00 23.33 -6.52
C THR A 103 -8.56 22.14 -5.68
N VAL A 104 -7.25 21.87 -5.60
CA VAL A 104 -6.70 20.79 -4.78
C VAL A 104 -6.86 21.08 -3.29
N LEU A 105 -6.52 22.28 -2.82
CA LEU A 105 -6.63 22.64 -1.40
C LEU A 105 -8.08 22.71 -0.90
N ALA A 106 -9.02 23.09 -1.76
CA ALA A 106 -10.43 23.21 -1.42
C ALA A 106 -11.20 21.87 -1.46
N SER A 107 -10.55 20.78 -1.86
CA SER A 107 -11.19 19.48 -2.06
C SER A 107 -10.92 18.50 -0.94
N THR A 108 -11.91 17.67 -0.64
CA THR A 108 -11.77 16.46 0.20
C THR A 108 -11.70 15.19 -0.65
N ALA A 109 -11.75 15.33 -1.98
CA ALA A 109 -11.74 14.20 -2.90
C ALA A 109 -10.36 13.52 -2.93
N PRO A 110 -10.30 12.22 -3.23
CA PRO A 110 -9.02 11.56 -3.50
C PRO A 110 -8.27 12.27 -4.64
N VAL A 111 -6.97 12.48 -4.44
CA VAL A 111 -6.09 13.13 -5.41
C VAL A 111 -5.13 12.10 -5.99
N VAL A 112 -5.03 12.09 -7.31
CA VAL A 112 -4.14 11.22 -8.08
C VAL A 112 -3.24 12.10 -8.93
N ILE A 113 -1.94 11.86 -8.90
CA ILE A 113 -0.96 12.58 -9.72
C ILE A 113 -0.22 11.61 -10.65
N ALA A 114 0.00 12.03 -11.88
CA ALA A 114 0.81 11.30 -12.87
C ALA A 114 2.07 12.12 -13.20
N PRO A 115 3.20 11.90 -12.51
CA PRO A 115 4.41 12.69 -12.69
C PRO A 115 4.95 12.60 -14.11
N ALA A 116 5.45 13.73 -14.63
CA ALA A 116 6.16 13.76 -15.91
C ALA A 116 7.26 14.83 -15.91
N MET A 117 8.52 14.40 -16.04
CA MET A 117 9.70 15.25 -16.02
C MET A 117 10.94 14.48 -16.50
N HIS A 118 12.07 15.17 -16.71
CA HIS A 118 13.33 14.47 -17.00
C HIS A 118 13.82 13.65 -15.79
N THR A 119 14.63 12.62 -16.05
CA THR A 119 15.13 11.69 -15.03
C THR A 119 15.81 12.41 -13.87
N GLU A 120 16.63 13.41 -14.16
CA GLU A 120 17.36 14.21 -13.19
C GLU A 120 16.42 15.02 -12.30
N MET A 121 15.32 15.53 -12.86
CA MET A 121 14.28 16.23 -12.10
C MET A 121 13.52 15.27 -11.20
N TRP A 122 13.23 14.06 -11.69
CA TRP A 122 12.55 13.02 -10.91
C TRP A 122 13.42 12.57 -9.74
N GLN A 123 14.68 12.24 -10.00
CA GLN A 123 15.64 11.76 -9.00
C GLN A 123 16.13 12.86 -8.06
N ASN A 124 15.80 14.13 -8.32
CA ASN A 124 16.17 15.21 -7.44
C ASN A 124 15.63 14.98 -6.01
N PRO A 125 16.45 15.13 -4.96
CA PRO A 125 16.02 14.91 -3.58
C PRO A 125 14.79 15.74 -3.17
N ALA A 126 14.64 16.96 -3.67
CA ALA A 126 13.48 17.80 -3.40
C ALA A 126 12.20 17.20 -3.99
N THR A 127 12.26 16.70 -5.22
CA THR A 127 11.12 16.02 -5.87
C THR A 127 10.76 14.75 -5.11
N GLN A 128 11.73 13.93 -4.74
CA GLN A 128 11.49 12.69 -3.98
C GLN A 128 10.88 12.98 -2.60
N ALA A 129 11.37 14.00 -1.89
CA ALA A 129 10.78 14.43 -0.62
C ALA A 129 9.34 14.93 -0.76
N ASN A 130 9.05 15.69 -1.83
CA ASN A 130 7.69 16.13 -2.13
C ASN A 130 6.77 14.94 -2.44
N ILE A 131 7.22 13.97 -3.24
CA ILE A 131 6.46 12.75 -3.52
C ILE A 131 6.17 11.98 -2.24
N ALA A 132 7.16 11.75 -1.39
CA ALA A 132 6.97 11.07 -0.11
C ALA A 132 5.96 11.81 0.79
N THR A 133 6.04 13.15 0.81
CA THR A 133 5.09 14.00 1.54
C THR A 133 3.67 13.83 0.99
N LEU A 134 3.47 13.89 -0.32
CA LEU A 134 2.16 13.71 -0.94
C LEU A 134 1.59 12.32 -0.67
N VAL A 135 2.40 11.27 -0.80
CA VAL A 135 2.00 9.89 -0.48
C VAL A 135 1.59 9.76 0.99
N SER A 136 2.34 10.35 1.93
CA SER A 136 1.97 10.34 3.35
C SER A 136 0.64 11.05 3.65
N ARG A 137 0.21 11.96 2.77
CA ARG A 137 -1.07 12.68 2.86
C ARG A 137 -2.20 12.00 2.09
N GLY A 138 -1.97 10.78 1.60
CA GLY A 138 -2.98 9.98 0.89
C GLY A 138 -3.10 10.27 -0.61
N VAL A 139 -2.20 11.06 -1.20
CA VAL A 139 -2.17 11.27 -2.66
C VAL A 139 -1.65 10.02 -3.34
N THR A 140 -2.39 9.53 -4.34
CA THR A 140 -1.97 8.40 -5.17
C THR A 140 -1.05 8.86 -6.28
N VAL A 141 0.09 8.20 -6.46
CA VAL A 141 1.09 8.52 -7.51
C VAL A 141 1.08 7.43 -8.57
N VAL A 142 0.95 7.80 -9.85
CA VAL A 142 0.95 6.87 -10.99
C VAL A 142 2.17 7.14 -11.87
N GLY A 143 3.16 6.25 -11.78
CA GLY A 143 4.44 6.39 -12.47
C GLY A 143 5.48 7.23 -11.70
N PRO A 144 6.47 7.82 -12.41
CA PRO A 144 6.62 7.83 -13.86
C PRO A 144 7.12 6.50 -14.44
N ALA A 145 6.79 6.24 -15.70
CA ALA A 145 7.35 5.15 -16.48
C ALA A 145 8.84 5.40 -16.80
N SER A 146 9.57 4.30 -17.03
CA SER A 146 10.94 4.35 -17.55
C SER A 146 10.99 4.16 -19.06
N GLY A 147 11.90 4.88 -19.72
CA GLY A 147 12.22 4.70 -21.14
C GLY A 147 12.83 5.96 -21.76
N GLN A 148 12.93 5.98 -23.08
CA GLN A 148 13.45 7.15 -23.81
C GLN A 148 12.57 8.38 -23.56
N LEU A 149 13.22 9.49 -23.22
CA LEU A 149 12.58 10.79 -23.01
C LEU A 149 12.58 11.60 -24.33
N THR A 150 12.48 12.92 -24.25
CA THR A 150 12.48 13.79 -25.45
C THR A 150 13.83 13.87 -26.18
N GLY A 151 14.90 13.26 -25.62
CA GLY A 151 16.26 13.23 -26.17
C GLY A 151 16.81 11.81 -26.34
N ALA A 152 18.15 11.67 -26.30
CA ALA A 152 18.82 10.37 -26.30
C ALA A 152 18.80 9.70 -24.91
N ASP A 153 18.45 10.45 -23.87
CA ASP A 153 18.45 9.99 -22.49
C ASP A 153 17.25 9.05 -22.23
N SER A 154 17.52 8.02 -21.42
CA SER A 154 16.54 7.01 -21.01
C SER A 154 16.57 6.86 -19.49
N GLY A 155 15.40 6.77 -18.88
CA GLY A 155 15.27 6.63 -17.44
C GLY A 155 13.84 6.87 -16.96
N PRO A 156 13.60 6.84 -15.63
CA PRO A 156 12.30 7.16 -15.06
C PRO A 156 11.97 8.64 -15.25
N GLY A 157 10.76 8.94 -15.74
CA GLY A 157 10.35 10.34 -15.93
C GLY A 157 9.23 10.53 -16.95
N ARG A 158 8.97 9.52 -17.78
CA ARG A 158 7.88 9.54 -18.75
C ARG A 158 6.54 9.42 -18.03
N MET A 159 5.58 10.25 -18.40
CA MET A 159 4.20 10.07 -17.94
C MET A 159 3.69 8.68 -18.35
N GLU A 160 3.05 7.98 -17.43
CA GLU A 160 2.37 6.72 -17.69
C GLU A 160 1.32 6.85 -18.81
N GLU A 161 0.93 5.71 -19.38
CA GLU A 161 -0.07 5.73 -20.44
C GLU A 161 -1.45 6.14 -19.92
N PRO A 162 -2.24 6.89 -20.72
CA PRO A 162 -3.52 7.45 -20.27
C PRO A 162 -4.49 6.45 -19.63
N ASP A 163 -4.59 5.25 -20.18
CA ASP A 163 -5.48 4.20 -19.67
C ASP A 163 -5.02 3.67 -18.31
N ALA A 164 -3.71 3.55 -18.09
CA ALA A 164 -3.16 3.16 -16.80
C ALA A 164 -3.46 4.22 -15.72
N ILE A 165 -3.36 5.50 -16.08
CA ILE A 165 -3.71 6.62 -15.19
C ILE A 165 -5.20 6.60 -14.86
N ALA A 166 -6.07 6.47 -15.87
CA ALA A 166 -7.51 6.41 -15.66
C ALA A 166 -7.90 5.22 -14.76
N HIS A 167 -7.33 4.04 -15.02
CA HIS A 167 -7.59 2.85 -14.21
C HIS A 167 -7.15 3.02 -12.75
N ALA A 168 -5.92 3.48 -12.52
CA ALA A 168 -5.41 3.73 -11.17
C ALA A 168 -6.23 4.80 -10.43
N ALA A 169 -6.72 5.82 -11.14
CA ALA A 169 -7.52 6.87 -10.54
C ALA A 169 -8.92 6.41 -10.14
N LEU A 170 -9.57 5.57 -10.97
CA LEU A 170 -10.83 4.93 -10.59
C LEU A 170 -10.67 3.99 -9.40
N ALA A 171 -9.55 3.24 -9.34
CA ALA A 171 -9.22 2.41 -8.19
C ALA A 171 -9.02 3.26 -6.92
N ALA A 172 -8.32 4.39 -7.02
CA ALA A 172 -8.14 5.33 -5.91
C ALA A 172 -9.46 5.94 -5.42
N HIS A 173 -10.39 6.25 -6.33
CA HIS A 173 -11.73 6.69 -5.95
C HIS A 173 -12.51 5.59 -5.23
N ALA A 174 -12.58 4.37 -5.80
CA ALA A 174 -13.25 3.24 -5.15
C ALA A 174 -12.67 2.95 -3.76
N ALA A 175 -11.35 3.06 -3.63
CA ALA A 175 -10.60 2.93 -2.40
C ALA A 175 -10.96 3.97 -1.33
N ALA A 176 -11.22 5.22 -1.72
CA ALA A 176 -11.62 6.32 -0.82
C ALA A 176 -13.12 6.29 -0.50
N SER A 177 -13.92 5.77 -1.42
CA SER A 177 -15.38 5.60 -1.28
C SER A 177 -15.75 4.28 -0.59
N THR A 178 -14.77 3.46 -0.21
CA THR A 178 -15.01 2.29 0.64
C THR A 178 -15.49 2.82 1.99
N PRO A 179 -16.67 2.43 2.48
CA PRO A 179 -17.14 2.84 3.79
C PRO A 179 -16.05 2.56 4.82
N GLY A 180 -15.92 3.41 5.84
CA GLY A 180 -15.12 3.10 7.02
C GLY A 180 -15.74 1.95 7.80
N ASP A 181 -15.88 0.78 7.17
CA ASP A 181 -16.57 -0.39 7.68
C ASP A 181 -15.79 -1.06 8.81
N LEU A 182 -14.50 -0.72 8.94
CA LEU A 182 -13.68 -1.05 10.09
C LEU A 182 -13.55 0.13 11.07
N SER A 183 -14.34 1.19 10.90
CA SER A 183 -14.36 2.31 11.85
C SER A 183 -14.78 1.83 13.24
N GLY A 184 -13.94 2.09 14.23
CA GLY A 184 -14.12 1.62 15.60
C GLY A 184 -13.50 0.25 15.89
N THR A 185 -13.01 -0.47 14.87
CA THR A 185 -12.31 -1.75 15.04
C THR A 185 -10.82 -1.51 15.31
N ARG A 186 -10.28 -2.19 16.32
CA ARG A 186 -8.85 -2.22 16.63
C ARG A 186 -8.21 -3.46 16.03
N ILE A 187 -7.22 -3.26 15.16
CA ILE A 187 -6.54 -4.35 14.46
C ILE A 187 -5.04 -4.32 14.78
N VAL A 188 -4.52 -5.43 15.29
CA VAL A 188 -3.08 -5.65 15.46
C VAL A 188 -2.58 -6.48 14.29
N ILE A 189 -1.49 -6.04 13.65
CA ILE A 189 -0.91 -6.72 12.50
C ILE A 189 0.59 -6.89 12.74
N THR A 190 1.11 -8.09 12.55
CA THR A 190 2.56 -8.31 12.53
C THR A 190 3.09 -8.28 11.09
N ALA A 191 4.27 -7.72 10.88
CA ALA A 191 4.88 -7.67 9.56
C ALA A 191 6.41 -7.82 9.61
N GLY A 192 6.97 -8.36 8.54
CA GLY A 192 8.41 -8.52 8.37
C GLY A 192 8.93 -9.90 8.76
N GLY A 193 10.24 -10.07 8.69
CA GLY A 193 10.93 -11.29 9.12
C GLY A 193 11.64 -11.07 10.45
N THR A 194 11.54 -12.03 11.38
CA THR A 194 12.34 -11.96 12.63
C THR A 194 13.82 -12.22 12.35
N ARG A 195 14.68 -11.64 13.20
CA ARG A 195 16.12 -11.77 13.17
C ARG A 195 16.60 -12.28 14.54
N GLU A 196 16.98 -13.54 14.59
CA GLU A 196 17.45 -14.21 15.79
C GLU A 196 18.97 -13.98 15.95
N PRO A 197 19.41 -13.17 16.92
CA PRO A 197 20.81 -12.75 17.01
C PRO A 197 21.73 -13.92 17.37
N LEU A 198 22.84 -14.07 16.65
CA LEU A 198 23.94 -14.96 17.02
C LEU A 198 24.95 -14.23 17.92
N ASP A 199 25.24 -12.99 17.54
CA ASP A 199 26.17 -12.05 18.16
C ASP A 199 25.71 -10.62 17.78
N PRO A 200 26.38 -9.53 18.23
CA PRO A 200 25.93 -8.17 17.92
C PRO A 200 25.98 -7.78 16.43
N VAL A 201 26.52 -8.64 15.56
CA VAL A 201 26.75 -8.35 14.14
C VAL A 201 25.94 -9.28 13.23
N ARG A 202 25.65 -10.50 13.67
CA ARG A 202 25.06 -11.57 12.85
C ARG A 202 23.78 -12.09 13.46
N PHE A 203 22.88 -12.52 12.59
CA PHE A 203 21.60 -13.11 12.97
C PHE A 203 21.19 -14.22 12.00
N ILE A 204 20.26 -15.07 12.43
CA ILE A 204 19.49 -15.98 11.58
C ILE A 204 18.16 -15.29 11.27
N GLY A 205 17.73 -15.29 10.01
CA GLY A 205 16.45 -14.70 9.63
C GLY A 205 15.90 -15.33 8.36
N ASN A 206 14.73 -14.85 7.95
CA ASN A 206 14.04 -15.30 6.74
C ASN A 206 13.95 -14.19 5.68
N ARG A 207 13.39 -14.53 4.52
CA ARG A 207 13.34 -13.66 3.31
C ARG A 207 12.08 -12.80 3.23
N SER A 208 11.38 -12.58 4.35
CA SER A 208 10.20 -11.74 4.35
C SER A 208 10.57 -10.26 4.20
N SER A 209 10.01 -9.61 3.18
CA SER A 209 10.16 -8.17 2.97
C SER A 209 9.17 -7.34 3.79
N GLY A 210 8.18 -7.97 4.42
CA GLY A 210 7.09 -7.29 5.12
C GLY A 210 6.00 -6.66 4.25
N LYS A 211 6.14 -6.68 2.92
CA LYS A 211 5.20 -6.07 1.95
C LYS A 211 3.74 -6.44 2.20
N GLN A 212 3.43 -7.72 2.47
CA GLN A 212 2.04 -8.16 2.66
C GLN A 212 1.44 -7.63 3.97
N GLY A 213 2.19 -7.67 5.08
CA GLY A 213 1.75 -7.13 6.37
C GLY A 213 1.53 -5.61 6.33
N VAL A 214 2.43 -4.88 5.67
CA VAL A 214 2.27 -3.43 5.45
C VAL A 214 1.09 -3.12 4.55
N ALA A 215 0.83 -3.92 3.50
CA ALA A 215 -0.35 -3.77 2.66
C ALA A 215 -1.66 -3.97 3.45
N LEU A 216 -1.71 -4.97 4.35
CA LEU A 216 -2.84 -5.21 5.25
C LEU A 216 -3.05 -4.03 6.21
N ALA A 217 -1.99 -3.52 6.83
CA ALA A 217 -2.08 -2.36 7.73
C ALA A 217 -2.56 -1.10 7.00
N THR A 218 -2.08 -0.88 5.78
CA THR A 218 -2.51 0.25 4.95
C THR A 218 -3.99 0.12 4.57
N ALA A 219 -4.43 -1.07 4.17
CA ALA A 219 -5.82 -1.32 3.78
C ALA A 219 -6.78 -1.20 4.99
N ALA A 220 -6.41 -1.74 6.14
CA ALA A 220 -7.18 -1.62 7.38
C ALA A 220 -7.31 -0.16 7.83
N LEU A 221 -6.22 0.59 7.81
CA LEU A 221 -6.23 2.02 8.15
C LEU A 221 -7.12 2.81 7.18
N ARG A 222 -7.02 2.54 5.88
CA ARG A 222 -7.88 3.16 4.85
C ARG A 222 -9.37 2.89 5.06
N ARG A 223 -9.72 1.72 5.62
CA ARG A 223 -11.08 1.32 5.98
C ARG A 223 -11.53 1.83 7.36
N GLY A 224 -10.75 2.71 7.99
CA GLY A 224 -11.10 3.38 9.25
C GLY A 224 -10.72 2.63 10.52
N ALA A 225 -10.01 1.50 10.44
CA ALA A 225 -9.54 0.78 11.62
C ALA A 225 -8.49 1.59 12.40
N THR A 226 -8.45 1.40 13.71
CA THR A 226 -7.29 1.77 14.53
C THR A 226 -6.26 0.65 14.44
N VAL A 227 -5.11 0.90 13.84
CA VAL A 227 -4.14 -0.15 13.51
C VAL A 227 -2.85 -0.01 14.31
N THR A 228 -2.45 -1.09 14.97
CA THR A 228 -1.13 -1.27 15.56
C THR A 228 -0.32 -2.25 14.70
N LEU A 229 0.76 -1.77 14.10
CA LEU A 229 1.70 -2.57 13.34
C LEU A 229 2.88 -2.96 14.24
N ILE A 230 3.03 -4.25 14.52
CA ILE A 230 4.21 -4.78 15.20
C ILE A 230 5.21 -5.23 14.13
N ALA A 231 6.28 -4.45 13.99
CA ALA A 231 7.23 -4.56 12.91
C ALA A 231 8.48 -5.32 13.36
N SER A 232 8.76 -6.45 12.70
CA SER A 232 10.10 -7.04 12.69
C SER A 232 10.92 -6.38 11.58
N HIS A 233 11.77 -7.11 10.85
CA HIS A 233 12.52 -6.50 9.74
C HIS A 233 11.64 -6.27 8.50
N LEU A 234 11.55 -5.01 8.06
CA LEU A 234 10.82 -4.57 6.87
C LEU A 234 11.77 -4.02 5.80
N ASP A 235 11.52 -4.38 4.54
CA ASP A 235 12.21 -3.80 3.36
C ASP A 235 11.39 -2.67 2.69
N VAL A 236 10.26 -2.30 3.30
CA VAL A 236 9.32 -1.30 2.78
C VAL A 236 9.01 -0.25 3.83
N PRO A 237 8.73 1.00 3.40
CA PRO A 237 8.33 2.05 4.32
C PRO A 237 6.99 1.71 4.98
N VAL A 238 6.87 2.07 6.26
CA VAL A 238 5.62 2.00 7.01
C VAL A 238 4.79 3.25 6.69
N PRO A 239 3.48 3.11 6.38
CA PRO A 239 2.63 4.27 6.11
C PRO A 239 2.42 5.11 7.38
N ALA A 240 2.21 6.41 7.19
CA ALA A 240 1.85 7.32 8.27
C ALA A 240 0.45 6.97 8.82
N GLY A 241 0.21 7.31 10.09
CA GLY A 241 -1.10 7.12 10.75
C GLY A 241 -1.27 5.78 11.49
N LEU A 242 -0.27 4.89 11.44
CA LEU A 242 -0.22 3.67 12.24
C LEU A 242 0.49 3.91 13.58
N THR A 243 0.08 3.17 14.62
CA THR A 243 0.95 2.96 15.79
C THR A 243 1.93 1.85 15.43
N VAL A 244 3.24 2.08 15.60
CA VAL A 244 4.29 1.12 15.20
C VAL A 244 5.07 0.70 16.44
N VAL A 245 5.25 -0.61 16.61
CA VAL A 245 6.04 -1.21 17.69
C VAL A 245 7.14 -2.07 17.06
N ASP A 246 8.41 -1.78 17.37
CA ASP A 246 9.53 -2.58 16.87
C ASP A 246 9.69 -3.87 17.70
N ALA A 247 9.77 -5.01 17.00
CA ALA A 247 9.94 -6.33 17.59
C ALA A 247 10.83 -7.20 16.68
N PRO A 248 12.17 -7.05 16.75
CA PRO A 248 13.07 -7.66 15.77
C PRO A 248 13.21 -9.18 15.91
N SER A 249 13.11 -9.75 17.11
CA SER A 249 13.19 -11.21 17.34
C SER A 249 11.82 -11.87 17.55
N ALA A 250 11.74 -13.19 17.43
CA ALA A 250 10.51 -13.92 17.72
C ALA A 250 10.04 -13.79 19.19
N ALA A 251 10.96 -13.63 20.14
CA ALA A 251 10.62 -13.44 21.55
C ALA A 251 10.03 -12.05 21.81
N GLU A 252 10.65 -10.99 21.28
CA GLU A 252 10.10 -9.64 21.39
C GLU A 252 8.77 -9.53 20.64
N LEU A 253 8.64 -10.22 19.50
CA LEU A 253 7.38 -10.28 18.75
C LEU A 253 6.28 -10.98 19.56
N HIS A 254 6.62 -12.05 20.29
CA HIS A 254 5.68 -12.72 21.18
C HIS A 254 5.16 -11.77 22.25
N ASP A 255 6.06 -11.04 22.92
CA ASP A 255 5.69 -10.17 24.02
C ASP A 255 4.86 -8.98 23.52
N ALA A 256 5.32 -8.30 22.46
CA ALA A 256 4.62 -7.17 21.87
C ALA A 256 3.22 -7.53 21.34
N VAL A 257 3.06 -8.72 20.75
CA VAL A 257 1.75 -9.15 20.23
C VAL A 257 0.83 -9.55 21.37
N THR A 258 1.33 -10.26 22.37
CA THR A 258 0.54 -10.62 23.56
C THR A 258 -0.04 -9.36 24.21
N ASP A 259 0.79 -8.34 24.44
CA ASP A 259 0.36 -7.08 25.05
C ASP A 259 -0.67 -6.35 24.17
N ALA A 260 -0.39 -6.21 22.88
CA ALA A 260 -1.29 -5.48 21.97
C ALA A 260 -2.61 -6.22 21.71
N ALA A 261 -2.60 -7.57 21.80
CA ALA A 261 -3.78 -8.39 21.59
C ALA A 261 -4.82 -8.25 22.70
N GLU A 262 -4.47 -7.76 23.90
CA GLU A 262 -5.43 -7.60 25.01
C GLU A 262 -6.59 -6.66 24.65
N GLU A 263 -6.36 -5.68 23.79
CA GLU A 263 -7.37 -4.71 23.38
C GLU A 263 -7.87 -4.90 21.94
N ALA A 264 -7.17 -5.71 21.13
CA ALA A 264 -7.49 -5.89 19.72
C ALA A 264 -8.81 -6.65 19.51
N ASP A 265 -9.58 -6.24 18.51
CA ASP A 265 -10.73 -6.99 18.02
C ASP A 265 -10.28 -8.04 16.98
N VAL A 266 -9.24 -7.71 16.20
CA VAL A 266 -8.63 -8.62 15.21
C VAL A 266 -7.11 -8.62 15.35
N VAL A 267 -6.50 -9.81 15.34
CA VAL A 267 -5.04 -9.99 15.33
C VAL A 267 -4.63 -10.74 14.07
N ILE A 268 -3.79 -10.13 13.23
CA ILE A 268 -3.31 -10.69 11.97
C ILE A 268 -1.81 -10.99 12.05
N MET A 269 -1.47 -12.26 12.19
CA MET A 269 -0.10 -12.75 12.29
C MET A 269 0.55 -12.94 10.91
N ALA A 270 0.88 -11.84 10.22
CA ALA A 270 1.48 -11.84 8.89
C ALA A 270 3.02 -11.76 8.86
N ALA A 271 3.68 -11.60 10.02
CA ALA A 271 5.14 -11.70 10.12
C ALA A 271 5.62 -13.14 9.85
N ALA A 272 6.78 -13.26 9.21
CA ALA A 272 7.49 -14.52 9.11
C ALA A 272 8.33 -14.70 10.38
N VAL A 273 7.79 -15.49 11.31
CA VAL A 273 8.42 -15.79 12.61
C VAL A 273 9.40 -16.95 12.43
N SER A 274 10.61 -16.82 12.95
CA SER A 274 11.59 -17.90 12.92
C SER A 274 11.20 -19.02 13.90
N ASP A 275 11.14 -20.26 13.42
CA ASP A 275 10.76 -21.42 14.24
C ASP A 275 11.79 -21.77 15.34
N TYR A 276 13.04 -21.38 15.13
CA TYR A 276 14.16 -21.67 16.03
C TYR A 276 15.02 -20.41 16.24
N ARG A 277 15.62 -20.32 17.42
CA ARG A 277 16.62 -19.30 17.81
C ARG A 277 17.90 -19.96 18.34
N PRO A 278 19.03 -19.26 18.37
CA PRO A 278 20.23 -19.73 19.08
C PRO A 278 19.94 -20.03 20.55
N ALA A 279 20.49 -21.13 21.06
CA ALA A 279 20.39 -21.47 22.47
C ALA A 279 21.12 -20.45 23.36
N GLU A 280 22.20 -19.88 22.84
CA GLU A 280 23.06 -18.90 23.50
C GLU A 280 23.41 -17.80 22.48
N VAL A 281 23.26 -16.55 22.89
CA VAL A 281 23.66 -15.37 22.11
C VAL A 281 25.01 -14.90 22.67
N GLN A 282 25.99 -14.66 21.79
CA GLN A 282 27.31 -14.20 22.21
C GLN A 282 27.32 -12.69 22.39
N ASP A 283 27.92 -12.18 23.46
CA ASP A 283 28.04 -10.74 23.72
C ASP A 283 29.03 -10.05 22.76
N ALA A 284 29.95 -10.82 22.17
CA ALA A 284 30.95 -10.35 21.23
C ALA A 284 30.83 -11.08 19.89
N LYS A 285 31.25 -10.39 18.82
CA LYS A 285 31.31 -10.96 17.48
C LYS A 285 32.12 -12.27 17.50
N ILE A 286 31.52 -13.36 17.03
CA ILE A 286 32.19 -14.66 16.93
C ILE A 286 33.40 -14.50 15.99
N LYS A 287 34.62 -14.67 16.52
CA LYS A 287 35.86 -14.53 15.77
C LYS A 287 36.17 -15.83 15.05
N LYS A 288 36.62 -15.72 13.79
CA LYS A 288 36.99 -16.90 12.98
C LYS A 288 38.10 -17.74 13.63
N GLU A 289 39.02 -17.08 14.33
CA GLU A 289 40.13 -17.72 15.06
C GLU A 289 39.64 -18.66 16.17
N ASP A 290 38.49 -18.37 16.80
CA ASP A 290 37.99 -19.10 17.97
C ASP A 290 37.14 -20.33 17.59
N VAL A 291 36.62 -20.39 16.36
CA VAL A 291 35.75 -21.48 15.87
C VAL A 291 36.40 -22.33 14.76
N GLY A 292 37.52 -21.89 14.18
CA GLY A 292 38.17 -22.60 13.08
C GLY A 292 37.35 -22.59 11.80
N ASP A 293 37.46 -23.65 11.00
CA ASP A 293 36.82 -23.75 9.68
C ASP A 293 35.32 -24.10 9.74
N GLU A 294 34.82 -24.57 10.88
CA GLU A 294 33.44 -25.02 11.07
C GLU A 294 32.75 -24.30 12.23
N LEU A 295 31.57 -23.73 11.98
CA LEU A 295 30.72 -23.12 13.01
C LEU A 295 29.52 -24.01 13.30
N THR A 296 29.44 -24.54 14.52
CA THR A 296 28.26 -25.28 15.00
C THR A 296 27.37 -24.38 15.84
N LEU A 297 26.10 -24.26 15.46
CA LEU A 297 25.09 -23.50 16.21
C LEU A 297 24.06 -24.45 16.83
N ARG A 298 23.92 -24.41 18.15
CA ARG A 298 22.84 -25.12 18.85
C ARG A 298 21.59 -24.24 18.82
N LEU A 299 20.51 -24.73 18.20
CA LEU A 299 19.25 -24.00 18.09
C LEU A 299 18.18 -24.61 19.01
N VAL A 300 17.33 -23.74 19.56
CA VAL A 300 16.16 -24.11 20.38
C VAL A 300 14.90 -23.54 19.77
N LYS A 301 13.77 -24.24 19.95
CA LYS A 301 12.50 -23.85 19.36
C LYS A 301 11.98 -22.54 19.96
N ASN A 302 11.42 -21.66 19.12
CA ASN A 302 10.70 -20.47 19.55
C ASN A 302 9.27 -20.79 20.04
N PRO A 303 8.70 -19.92 20.90
CA PRO A 303 7.29 -20.01 21.27
C PRO A 303 6.38 -19.99 20.05
N ASP A 304 5.29 -20.75 20.11
CA ASP A 304 4.28 -20.77 19.05
C ASP A 304 3.27 -19.63 19.28
N ILE A 305 3.63 -18.42 18.85
CA ILE A 305 2.87 -17.19 19.12
C ILE A 305 1.40 -17.33 18.68
N LEU A 306 1.17 -17.83 17.46
CA LEU A 306 -0.18 -17.96 16.90
C LEU A 306 -1.04 -18.93 17.72
N ALA A 307 -0.48 -20.07 18.14
CA ALA A 307 -1.21 -21.03 18.96
C ALA A 307 -1.49 -20.48 20.37
N GLY A 308 -0.53 -19.74 20.95
CA GLY A 308 -0.72 -19.05 22.22
C GLY A 308 -1.85 -18.02 22.17
N LEU A 309 -1.87 -17.18 21.13
CA LEU A 309 -2.93 -16.19 20.91
C LEU A 309 -4.30 -16.84 20.69
N ALA A 310 -4.37 -17.89 19.88
CA ALA A 310 -5.62 -18.60 19.62
C ALA A 310 -6.18 -19.24 20.91
N ALA A 311 -5.33 -19.78 21.76
CA ALA A 311 -5.73 -20.36 23.04
C ALA A 311 -6.16 -19.31 24.08
N ALA A 312 -5.56 -18.11 24.02
CA ALA A 312 -5.87 -16.99 24.91
C ALA A 312 -6.93 -16.02 24.35
N ALA A 313 -7.48 -16.30 23.17
CA ALA A 313 -8.40 -15.40 22.47
C ALA A 313 -9.64 -15.11 23.31
N ARG A 314 -10.03 -13.84 23.36
CA ARG A 314 -11.24 -13.39 24.06
C ARG A 314 -12.47 -13.70 23.21
N ASP A 315 -13.64 -13.74 23.86
CA ASP A 315 -14.89 -13.88 23.12
C ASP A 315 -15.09 -12.69 22.16
N GLY A 316 -15.45 -12.99 20.91
CA GLY A 316 -15.56 -12.01 19.84
C GLY A 316 -14.24 -11.53 19.21
N GLN A 317 -13.08 -11.96 19.68
CA GLN A 317 -11.79 -11.64 19.08
C GLN A 317 -11.48 -12.58 17.90
N VAL A 318 -10.99 -12.04 16.79
CA VAL A 318 -10.62 -12.83 15.59
C VAL A 318 -9.11 -12.96 15.48
N ILE A 319 -8.61 -14.20 15.43
CA ILE A 319 -7.19 -14.51 15.26
C ILE A 319 -6.95 -15.07 13.85
N VAL A 320 -6.09 -14.38 13.09
CA VAL A 320 -5.74 -14.72 11.71
C VAL A 320 -4.26 -15.11 11.63
N GLY A 321 -3.98 -16.34 11.22
CA GLY A 321 -2.62 -16.81 10.94
C GLY A 321 -2.24 -16.64 9.47
N PHE A 322 -0.94 -16.52 9.19
CA PHE A 322 -0.38 -16.70 7.84
C PHE A 322 0.50 -17.94 7.76
N ALA A 323 0.43 -18.64 6.63
CA ALA A 323 1.22 -19.82 6.33
C ALA A 323 1.79 -19.75 4.91
N ALA A 324 3.10 -19.54 4.85
CA ALA A 324 3.89 -19.71 3.63
C ALA A 324 4.31 -21.18 3.52
N GLU A 325 3.87 -21.88 2.46
CA GLU A 325 4.11 -23.32 2.30
C GLU A 325 4.73 -23.67 0.95
N THR A 326 5.69 -24.59 0.96
CA THR A 326 6.25 -25.18 -0.26
C THR A 326 5.39 -26.39 -0.67
N ALA A 327 4.27 -26.13 -1.35
CA ALA A 327 3.34 -27.18 -1.81
C ALA A 327 3.55 -27.53 -3.29
N ARG A 328 3.27 -28.78 -3.67
CA ARG A 328 3.47 -29.27 -5.06
C ARG A 328 2.27 -29.06 -5.98
N SER A 329 1.08 -28.91 -5.41
CA SER A 329 -0.19 -28.66 -6.10
C SER A 329 -1.15 -27.89 -5.21
N ASP A 330 -2.26 -27.40 -5.77
CA ASP A 330 -3.25 -26.61 -5.02
C ASP A 330 -3.96 -27.48 -3.96
N ASP A 331 -4.24 -28.74 -4.29
CA ASP A 331 -4.77 -29.73 -3.34
C ASP A 331 -3.80 -30.00 -2.17
N ASP A 332 -2.50 -30.07 -2.46
CA ASP A 332 -1.44 -30.25 -1.45
C ASP A 332 -1.37 -29.03 -0.52
N LEU A 333 -1.45 -27.82 -1.09
CA LEU A 333 -1.47 -26.57 -0.34
C LEU A 333 -2.69 -26.49 0.59
N LEU A 334 -3.87 -26.86 0.08
CA LEU A 334 -5.10 -26.87 0.85
C LEU A 334 -5.06 -27.90 1.99
N SER A 335 -4.52 -29.09 1.73
CA SER A 335 -4.35 -30.14 2.75
C SER A 335 -3.41 -29.69 3.88
N ILE A 336 -2.24 -29.14 3.54
CA ILE A 336 -1.29 -28.58 4.52
C ILE A 336 -1.94 -27.45 5.32
N GLY A 337 -2.65 -26.56 4.62
CA GLY A 337 -3.38 -25.45 5.23
C GLY A 337 -4.39 -25.90 6.27
N ARG A 338 -5.25 -26.87 5.94
CA ARG A 338 -6.25 -27.43 6.86
C ARG A 338 -5.63 -28.05 8.10
N ALA A 339 -4.58 -28.87 7.93
CA ALA A 339 -3.88 -29.48 9.04
C ALA A 339 -3.19 -28.44 9.95
N LYS A 340 -2.63 -27.36 9.37
CA LYS A 340 -2.02 -26.28 10.13
C LYS A 340 -3.07 -25.45 10.87
N LEU A 341 -4.21 -25.14 10.24
CA LEU A 341 -5.32 -24.42 10.86
C LEU A 341 -5.84 -25.17 12.11
N GLU A 342 -6.12 -26.47 11.97
CA GLU A 342 -6.58 -27.30 13.10
C GLU A 342 -5.57 -27.34 14.25
N ARG A 343 -4.28 -27.53 13.94
CA ARG A 343 -3.21 -27.55 14.95
C ARG A 343 -3.02 -26.21 15.66
N LYS A 344 -3.18 -25.09 14.95
CA LYS A 344 -2.95 -23.74 15.49
C LYS A 344 -4.17 -23.20 16.24
N GLY A 345 -5.37 -23.63 15.88
CA GLY A 345 -6.62 -23.24 16.54
C GLY A 345 -7.10 -21.81 16.24
N CYS A 346 -6.50 -21.10 15.29
CA CYS A 346 -6.92 -19.76 14.90
C CYS A 346 -8.24 -19.77 14.10
N ASP A 347 -8.89 -18.62 13.99
CA ASP A 347 -10.19 -18.48 13.29
C ASP A 347 -10.02 -18.55 11.78
N PHE A 348 -8.95 -17.93 11.29
CA PHE A 348 -8.60 -17.95 9.88
C PHE A 348 -7.13 -18.28 9.68
N LEU A 349 -6.83 -18.97 8.59
CA LEU A 349 -5.46 -19.18 8.12
C LEU A 349 -5.36 -18.76 6.65
N VAL A 350 -4.55 -17.73 6.40
CA VAL A 350 -4.18 -17.30 5.06
C VAL A 350 -2.99 -18.12 4.60
N VAL A 351 -3.17 -18.91 3.56
CA VAL A 351 -2.16 -19.84 3.04
C VAL A 351 -1.71 -19.37 1.67
N ASN A 352 -0.39 -19.32 1.45
CA ASN A 352 0.18 -18.99 0.16
C ASN A 352 1.33 -19.93 -0.18
N ARG A 353 1.43 -20.31 -1.46
CA ARG A 353 2.57 -21.09 -1.94
C ARG A 353 3.81 -20.20 -1.98
N VAL A 354 4.93 -20.71 -1.49
CA VAL A 354 6.24 -20.06 -1.57
C VAL A 354 7.29 -21.01 -2.14
N GLY A 355 8.31 -20.44 -2.76
CA GLY A 355 9.43 -21.17 -3.33
C GLY A 355 10.55 -20.22 -3.75
N TRP A 356 11.56 -20.75 -4.43
CA TRP A 356 12.68 -19.96 -4.92
C TRP A 356 12.27 -18.84 -5.89
N THR A 357 11.15 -19.04 -6.59
CA THR A 357 10.64 -18.13 -7.63
C THR A 357 9.23 -17.61 -7.34
N GLU A 358 8.65 -17.92 -6.19
CA GLU A 358 7.25 -17.57 -5.86
C GLU A 358 7.06 -17.18 -4.39
N GLY A 359 6.13 -16.26 -4.13
CA GLY A 359 5.68 -15.86 -2.80
C GLY A 359 6.49 -14.74 -2.12
N PHE A 360 7.74 -15.01 -1.73
CA PHE A 360 8.57 -14.03 -1.01
C PHE A 360 9.19 -12.98 -1.94
N ALA A 361 9.27 -11.74 -1.44
CA ALA A 361 9.87 -10.56 -2.10
C ALA A 361 9.23 -10.08 -3.43
N LEU A 362 8.26 -10.81 -4.00
CA LEU A 362 7.50 -10.39 -5.18
C LEU A 362 6.44 -9.32 -4.87
N ASP A 363 6.03 -8.56 -5.89
CA ASP A 363 5.00 -7.52 -5.79
C ASP A 363 3.56 -8.07 -5.87
N THR A 364 3.41 -9.34 -6.23
CA THR A 364 2.14 -10.05 -6.30
C THR A 364 2.05 -11.17 -5.27
N ASN A 365 0.84 -11.66 -5.01
CA ASN A 365 0.59 -12.83 -4.17
C ASN A 365 -0.64 -13.58 -4.68
N SER A 366 -0.69 -14.87 -4.36
CA SER A 366 -1.89 -15.70 -4.51
C SER A 366 -2.13 -16.40 -3.18
N VAL A 367 -3.33 -16.23 -2.62
CA VAL A 367 -3.68 -16.73 -1.28
C VAL A 367 -4.99 -17.48 -1.30
N LEU A 368 -5.08 -18.47 -0.41
CA LEU A 368 -6.32 -19.11 0.02
C LEU A 368 -6.58 -18.69 1.47
N VAL A 369 -7.80 -18.28 1.79
CA VAL A 369 -8.22 -17.98 3.16
C VAL A 369 -9.08 -19.12 3.65
N LEU A 370 -8.58 -19.84 4.66
CA LEU A 370 -9.29 -20.93 5.31
C LEU A 370 -9.93 -20.41 6.59
N GLU A 371 -11.20 -20.72 6.80
CA GLU A 371 -11.92 -20.49 8.06
C GLU A 371 -11.88 -21.76 8.93
N ARG A 372 -12.00 -21.57 10.25
CA ARG A 372 -12.18 -22.65 11.23
C ARG A 372 -13.18 -23.70 10.71
N GLY A 373 -12.76 -24.96 10.72
CA GLY A 373 -13.48 -26.07 10.06
C GLY A 373 -12.94 -26.43 8.67
N GLY A 374 -12.01 -25.63 8.12
CA GLY A 374 -11.24 -25.95 6.91
C GLY A 374 -11.90 -25.57 5.58
N ASN A 375 -12.96 -24.76 5.62
CA ASN A 375 -13.62 -24.23 4.43
C ASN A 375 -12.79 -23.09 3.82
N VAL A 376 -12.73 -23.03 2.49
CA VAL A 376 -12.14 -21.89 1.78
C VAL A 376 -13.19 -20.79 1.70
N THR A 377 -12.97 -19.67 2.40
CA THR A 377 -13.91 -18.54 2.43
C THR A 377 -13.55 -17.46 1.43
N ALA A 378 -12.28 -17.37 1.03
CA ALA A 378 -11.83 -16.49 -0.04
C ALA A 378 -10.61 -17.05 -0.77
N GLU A 379 -10.49 -16.66 -2.04
CA GLU A 379 -9.30 -16.82 -2.86
C GLU A 379 -8.98 -15.48 -3.52
N ALA A 380 -7.71 -15.09 -3.51
CA ALA A 380 -7.29 -13.84 -4.12
C ALA A 380 -5.92 -13.98 -4.78
N SER A 381 -5.79 -13.43 -5.98
CA SER A 381 -4.52 -13.30 -6.70
C SER A 381 -4.40 -11.90 -7.27
N GLY A 382 -3.21 -11.30 -7.16
CA GLY A 382 -2.96 -9.96 -7.68
C GLY A 382 -1.87 -9.22 -6.89
N THR A 383 -1.97 -7.89 -6.86
CA THR A 383 -1.07 -7.05 -6.07
C THR A 383 -1.26 -7.31 -4.57
N LYS A 384 -0.22 -7.05 -3.77
CA LYS A 384 -0.29 -7.19 -2.30
C LYS A 384 -1.48 -6.41 -1.69
N PHE A 385 -1.81 -5.24 -2.24
CA PHE A 385 -2.96 -4.42 -1.80
C PHE A 385 -4.31 -5.07 -2.15
N ALA A 386 -4.50 -5.52 -3.39
CA ALA A 386 -5.74 -6.18 -3.78
C ALA A 386 -5.99 -7.46 -2.97
N VAL A 387 -4.91 -8.20 -2.69
CA VAL A 387 -4.96 -9.38 -1.82
C VAL A 387 -5.27 -8.99 -0.38
N ALA A 388 -4.69 -7.89 0.13
CA ALA A 388 -4.97 -7.39 1.48
C ALA A 388 -6.44 -7.01 1.68
N ASP A 389 -7.04 -6.27 0.73
CA ASP A 389 -8.46 -5.91 0.78
C ASP A 389 -9.34 -7.16 0.85
N ARG A 390 -9.06 -8.17 0.03
CA ARG A 390 -9.80 -9.45 0.02
C ARG A 390 -9.65 -10.26 1.30
N ILE A 391 -8.47 -10.25 1.91
CA ILE A 391 -8.24 -10.90 3.21
C ILE A 391 -9.06 -10.18 4.28
N LEU A 392 -9.01 -8.85 4.32
CA LEU A 392 -9.80 -8.07 5.28
C LEU A 392 -11.30 -8.34 5.11
N ASP A 393 -11.82 -8.33 3.89
CA ASP A 393 -13.23 -8.68 3.61
C ASP A 393 -13.64 -10.04 4.20
N ALA A 394 -12.74 -11.04 4.12
CA ALA A 394 -13.02 -12.38 4.61
C ALA A 394 -12.99 -12.47 6.14
N VAL A 395 -12.03 -11.81 6.79
CA VAL A 395 -11.78 -11.97 8.23
C VAL A 395 -12.52 -10.95 9.10
N THR A 396 -13.08 -9.89 8.52
CA THR A 396 -13.86 -8.87 9.23
C THR A 396 -15.34 -8.90 8.89
N ALA A 397 -15.80 -9.84 8.07
CA ALA A 397 -17.21 -10.01 7.79
C ALA A 397 -17.97 -10.37 9.10
N PRO A 398 -19.19 -9.85 9.32
CA PRO A 398 -20.01 -10.28 10.45
C PRO A 398 -20.21 -11.79 10.41
N ALA A 399 -20.07 -12.46 11.56
CA ALA A 399 -20.32 -13.89 11.68
C ALA A 399 -21.69 -14.21 11.08
N ARG A 400 -21.74 -15.06 10.05
CA ARG A 400 -23.01 -15.52 9.49
C ARG A 400 -23.71 -16.31 10.59
N ALA A 401 -24.84 -15.79 11.08
CA ALA A 401 -25.71 -16.53 11.99
C ALA A 401 -26.05 -17.88 11.34
N SER A 402 -25.64 -18.96 12.00
CA SER A 402 -25.92 -20.34 11.62
C SER A 402 -27.35 -20.75 11.93
#